data_AF-A0A422ZLB2-F1
#
_entry.id   AF-A0A422ZLB2-F1
#
_cell.length_a   1.000
_cell.length_b   1.000
_cell.length_c   1.000
_cell.angle_alpha   90.00
_cell.angle_beta   90.00
_cell.angle_gamma   90.00
#
_symmetry.space_group_name_H-M   'P 1'
#
loop_
_entity.id
_entity.type
_entity.pdbx_description
1 polymer ?
#
loop_
_entity_poly.entity_id
_entity_poly.type
_entity_poly.pdbx_seq_one_letter_code
_entity_poly.pdbx_strand_id
1 'polypeptide(L)'
;MNFLPVVGWEGIYQVNECGDVISLPRVILRRDGTKQRFNGGPLKQFLNTNGYCVVRLSDASNGRREIARVHRLVAEAFLPNPYGKPEVNHIDGNKANPHLINLEWVTPQENRKHAWETGLRNRSHLPAYKGEMQANSKLNNQSVSEIRLLRGLGASFGSLAKMFNVSKRTIRRVVSGESWSHVSLPA
;
A
#
# COMPACT_ATOMS: atom_id res chain seq x y z
N MET A 1 25.91 -0.54 -20.28
CA MET A 1 25.11 -0.43 -19.04
C MET A 1 25.99 -0.83 -17.88
N ASN A 2 26.04 -0.03 -16.82
CA ASN A 2 26.81 -0.33 -15.63
C ASN A 2 25.96 -1.18 -14.66
N PHE A 3 26.56 -2.20 -14.06
CA PHE A 3 25.93 -3.05 -13.05
C PHE A 3 26.64 -2.85 -11.71
N LEU A 4 25.88 -2.50 -10.67
CA LEU A 4 26.39 -2.34 -9.31
C LEU A 4 25.93 -3.51 -8.43
N PRO A 5 26.69 -3.87 -7.38
CA PRO A 5 26.26 -4.86 -6.41
C PRO A 5 24.89 -4.51 -5.82
N VAL A 6 24.02 -5.51 -5.68
CA VAL A 6 22.81 -5.35 -4.89
C VAL A 6 23.22 -5.28 -3.42
N VAL A 7 22.86 -4.17 -2.75
CA VAL A 7 23.23 -3.92 -1.35
C VAL A 7 22.73 -5.05 -0.44
N GLY A 8 23.62 -5.59 0.38
CA GLY A 8 23.36 -6.74 1.26
C GLY A 8 23.32 -8.11 0.56
N TRP A 9 23.68 -8.16 -0.72
CA TRP A 9 23.78 -9.34 -1.57
C TRP A 9 25.05 -9.33 -2.44
N GLU A 10 26.10 -8.68 -1.95
CA GLU A 10 27.37 -8.50 -2.63
C GLU A 10 28.00 -9.86 -3.00
N GLY A 11 28.55 -9.97 -4.21
CA GLY A 11 29.11 -11.22 -4.74
C GLY A 11 28.06 -12.26 -5.18
N ILE A 12 26.76 -11.97 -5.00
CA ILE A 12 25.66 -12.87 -5.38
C ILE A 12 24.84 -12.27 -6.52
N TYR A 13 24.47 -10.99 -6.41
CA TYR A 13 23.61 -10.29 -7.37
C TYR A 13 24.13 -8.89 -7.73
N GLN A 14 23.78 -8.42 -8.93
CA GLN A 14 23.97 -7.05 -9.38
C GLN A 14 22.71 -6.49 -10.04
N VAL A 15 22.58 -5.17 -10.04
CA VAL A 15 21.46 -4.44 -10.65
C VAL A 15 21.99 -3.26 -11.49
N ASN A 16 21.31 -2.94 -12.59
CA ASN A 16 21.62 -1.75 -13.41
C ASN A 16 20.59 -0.62 -13.21
N GLU A 17 20.83 0.54 -13.81
CA GLU A 17 19.97 1.72 -13.72
C GLU A 17 18.57 1.51 -14.32
N CYS A 18 18.40 0.56 -15.24
CA CYS A 18 17.11 0.24 -15.85
C CYS A 18 16.27 -0.75 -15.01
N GLY A 19 16.86 -1.32 -13.96
CA GLY A 19 16.22 -2.32 -13.11
C GLY A 19 16.45 -3.77 -13.55
N ASP A 20 17.35 -4.06 -14.48
CA ASP A 20 17.76 -5.45 -14.74
C ASP A 20 18.57 -5.99 -13.57
N VAL A 21 18.22 -7.18 -13.10
CA VAL A 21 18.94 -7.86 -12.02
C VAL A 21 19.57 -9.14 -12.55
N ILE A 22 20.86 -9.33 -12.25
CA ILE A 22 21.62 -10.52 -12.65
C ILE A 22 22.20 -11.24 -11.43
N SER A 23 22.31 -12.56 -11.54
CA SER A 23 23.04 -13.42 -10.61
C SER A 23 24.47 -13.56 -11.09
N LEU A 24 25.43 -13.51 -10.19
CA LEU A 24 26.84 -13.68 -10.52
C LEU A 24 27.24 -15.16 -10.58
N PRO A 25 28.12 -15.55 -11.52
CA PRO A 25 28.72 -16.87 -11.49
C PRO A 25 29.56 -17.03 -10.22
N ARG A 26 29.34 -18.12 -9.49
CA ARG A 26 30.02 -18.39 -8.22
C ARG A 26 30.00 -19.87 -7.88
N VAL A 27 30.94 -20.30 -7.04
CA VAL A 27 30.95 -21.65 -6.47
C VAL A 27 30.77 -21.50 -4.98
N ILE A 28 29.81 -22.22 -4.40
CA ILE A 28 29.57 -22.25 -2.96
C ILE A 28 29.83 -23.64 -2.41
N LEU A 29 30.16 -23.70 -1.12
CA LEU A 29 30.20 -24.93 -0.35
C LEU A 29 28.84 -25.11 0.35
N ARG A 30 28.18 -26.24 0.15
CA ARG A 30 26.96 -26.61 0.84
C ARG A 30 27.27 -27.12 2.25
N ARG A 31 26.23 -27.21 3.10
CA ARG A 31 26.35 -27.72 4.48
C ARG A 31 26.86 -29.16 4.56
N ASP A 32 26.60 -29.96 3.53
CA ASP A 32 27.07 -31.34 3.40
C ASP A 32 28.51 -31.44 2.85
N GLY A 33 29.21 -30.31 2.67
CA GLY A 33 30.56 -30.24 2.12
C GLY A 33 30.64 -30.35 0.59
N THR A 34 29.51 -30.50 -0.11
CA THR A 34 29.50 -30.56 -1.57
C THR A 34 29.65 -29.17 -2.19
N LYS A 35 30.37 -29.08 -3.30
CA LYS A 35 30.52 -27.83 -4.07
C LYS A 35 29.37 -27.69 -5.06
N GLN A 36 28.70 -26.54 -5.04
CA GLN A 36 27.68 -26.19 -6.03
C GLN A 36 28.16 -25.01 -6.87
N ARG A 37 28.16 -25.18 -8.21
CA ARG A 37 28.43 -24.11 -9.17
C ARG A 37 27.13 -23.43 -9.60
N PHE A 38 27.16 -22.11 -9.64
CA PHE A 38 26.16 -21.23 -10.22
C PHE A 38 26.79 -20.53 -11.43
N ASN A 39 26.13 -20.58 -12.57
CA ASN A 39 26.62 -19.93 -13.80
C ASN A 39 26.23 -18.44 -13.89
N GLY A 40 25.40 -17.96 -12.97
CA GLY A 40 24.85 -16.61 -13.03
C GLY A 40 23.79 -16.44 -14.13
N GLY A 41 23.46 -15.20 -14.45
CA GLY A 41 22.52 -14.83 -15.51
C GLY A 41 21.36 -13.93 -15.05
N PRO A 42 20.53 -13.46 -15.99
CA PRO A 42 19.41 -12.55 -15.69
C PRO A 42 18.35 -13.24 -14.83
N LEU A 43 17.80 -12.50 -13.85
CA LEU A 43 16.71 -12.97 -13.02
C LEU A 43 15.36 -12.66 -13.68
N LYS A 44 14.42 -13.60 -13.54
CA LYS A 44 13.03 -13.38 -13.96
C LYS A 44 12.33 -12.42 -12.99
N GLN A 45 11.93 -11.27 -13.52
CA GLN A 45 11.13 -10.29 -12.81
C GLN A 45 9.64 -10.59 -12.96
N PHE A 46 8.82 -10.17 -12.00
CA PHE A 46 7.36 -10.24 -12.06
C PHE A 46 6.72 -9.13 -11.23
N LEU A 47 5.45 -8.85 -11.48
CA LEU A 47 4.67 -7.89 -10.67
C LEU A 47 4.08 -8.60 -9.45
N ASN A 48 4.16 -7.98 -8.28
CA ASN A 48 3.45 -8.45 -7.09
C ASN A 48 1.98 -7.97 -7.06
N THR A 49 1.21 -8.42 -6.07
CA THR A 49 -0.20 -8.04 -5.90
C THR A 49 -0.45 -6.54 -5.73
N ASN A 50 0.59 -5.77 -5.35
CA ASN A 50 0.55 -4.32 -5.18
C ASN A 50 1.02 -3.55 -6.43
N GLY A 51 1.36 -4.27 -7.52
CA GLY A 51 1.80 -3.71 -8.80
C GLY A 51 3.28 -3.39 -8.91
N TYR A 52 4.11 -3.73 -7.91
CA TYR A 52 5.55 -3.46 -7.97
C TYR A 52 6.31 -4.56 -8.70
N CYS A 53 7.29 -4.17 -9.50
CA CYS A 53 8.26 -5.10 -10.06
C CYS A 53 9.17 -5.70 -8.96
N VAL A 54 9.27 -7.03 -8.91
CA VAL A 54 10.02 -7.79 -7.91
C VAL A 54 10.86 -8.91 -8.51
N VAL A 55 11.89 -9.32 -7.77
CA VAL A 55 12.74 -10.48 -8.04
C VAL A 55 12.89 -11.37 -6.81
N ARG A 56 13.17 -12.65 -7.02
CA ARG A 56 13.49 -13.60 -5.93
C ARG A 56 15.00 -13.67 -5.75
N LEU A 57 15.49 -13.23 -4.59
CA LEU A 57 16.90 -13.33 -4.20
C LEU A 57 17.07 -14.51 -3.24
N SER A 58 18.16 -15.24 -3.40
CA SER A 58 18.50 -16.36 -2.53
C SER A 58 20.01 -16.58 -2.38
N ASP A 59 20.41 -16.87 -1.15
CA ASP A 59 21.77 -17.25 -0.82
C ASP A 59 21.74 -18.69 -0.32
N ALA A 60 22.22 -19.59 -1.17
CA ALA A 60 22.23 -21.02 -0.87
C ALA A 60 23.32 -21.40 0.16
N SER A 61 24.26 -20.52 0.50
CA SER A 61 25.28 -20.82 1.51
C SER A 61 24.72 -20.79 2.93
N ASN A 62 23.84 -19.82 3.22
CA ASN A 62 23.21 -19.65 4.53
C ASN A 62 21.69 -19.96 4.53
N GLY A 63 21.07 -20.07 3.35
CA GLY A 63 19.65 -20.34 3.17
C GLY A 63 18.75 -19.10 3.15
N ARG A 64 19.31 -17.88 3.18
CA ARG A 64 18.55 -16.62 3.12
C ARG A 64 17.78 -16.51 1.81
N ARG A 65 16.51 -16.10 1.88
CA ARG A 65 15.63 -15.91 0.72
C ARG A 65 14.75 -14.68 0.91
N GLU A 66 14.53 -13.93 -0.16
CA GLU A 66 13.76 -12.69 -0.12
C GLU A 66 13.06 -12.42 -1.46
N ILE A 67 11.88 -11.79 -1.43
CA ILE A 67 11.26 -11.19 -2.61
C ILE A 67 11.54 -9.68 -2.55
N ALA A 68 12.56 -9.25 -3.29
CA ALA A 68 13.03 -7.87 -3.27
C ALA A 68 12.30 -7.04 -4.34
N ARG A 69 12.03 -5.76 -4.04
CA ARG A 69 11.45 -4.80 -4.99
C ARG A 69 12.55 -4.19 -5.83
N VAL A 70 12.42 -4.27 -7.16
CA VAL A 70 13.49 -3.88 -8.08
C VAL A 70 13.84 -2.40 -7.96
N HIS A 71 12.85 -1.51 -7.88
CA HIS A 71 13.09 -0.08 -7.69
C HIS A 71 13.89 0.24 -6.42
N ARG A 72 13.75 -0.55 -5.35
CA ARG A 72 14.57 -0.40 -4.13
C ARG A 72 16.01 -0.78 -4.38
N LEU A 73 16.24 -1.89 -5.08
CA LEU A 73 17.58 -2.33 -5.44
C LEU A 73 18.29 -1.27 -6.28
N VAL A 74 17.60 -0.68 -7.27
CA VAL A 74 18.13 0.41 -8.10
C VAL A 74 18.44 1.64 -7.25
N ALA A 75 17.49 2.11 -6.44
CA ALA A 75 17.69 3.31 -5.62
C ALA A 75 18.82 3.14 -4.59
N GLU A 76 18.93 1.97 -3.95
CA GLU A 76 19.98 1.69 -2.97
C GLU A 76 21.37 1.58 -3.60
N ALA A 77 21.46 1.11 -4.85
CA ALA A 77 22.73 0.99 -5.56
C ALA A 77 23.20 2.32 -6.19
N PHE A 78 22.28 3.15 -6.68
CA PHE A 78 22.63 4.31 -7.53
C PHE A 78 22.24 5.68 -6.96
N LEU A 79 21.27 5.78 -6.05
CA LEU A 79 20.82 7.08 -5.52
C LEU A 79 21.37 7.33 -4.10
N PRO A 80 22.14 8.41 -3.89
CA PRO A 80 22.55 8.79 -2.55
C PRO A 80 21.32 9.15 -1.71
N ASN A 81 21.32 8.72 -0.45
CA ASN A 81 20.26 9.02 0.51
C ASN A 81 20.83 9.73 1.75
N PRO A 82 21.38 10.96 1.60
CA PRO A 82 22.07 11.66 2.68
C PRO A 82 21.15 12.00 3.87
N TYR A 83 19.84 12.05 3.63
CA TYR A 83 18.83 12.37 4.64
C TYR A 83 18.18 11.13 5.26
N GLY A 84 18.61 9.91 4.91
CA GLY A 84 18.07 8.67 5.47
C GLY A 84 16.57 8.50 5.26
N LYS A 85 16.03 9.01 4.14
CA LYS A 85 14.61 8.92 3.83
C LYS A 85 14.20 7.45 3.62
N PRO A 86 13.08 6.98 4.20
CA PRO A 86 12.81 5.55 4.29
C PRO A 86 12.16 4.95 3.05
N GLU A 87 11.50 5.75 2.20
CA GLU A 87 10.71 5.28 1.06
C GLU A 87 11.32 5.71 -0.28
N VAL A 88 11.06 4.93 -1.34
CA VAL A 88 11.41 5.29 -2.72
C VAL A 88 10.12 5.52 -3.48
N ASN A 89 9.96 6.73 -4.04
CA ASN A 89 8.83 7.09 -4.89
C ASN A 89 9.12 6.76 -6.35
N HIS A 90 8.05 6.51 -7.12
CA HIS A 90 8.10 6.50 -8.59
C HIS A 90 7.52 7.83 -9.07
N ILE A 91 8.32 8.66 -9.71
CA ILE A 91 7.96 10.03 -10.11
C ILE A 91 6.76 10.03 -11.08
N ASP A 92 6.71 9.05 -11.98
CA ASP A 92 5.60 8.84 -12.94
C ASP A 92 4.36 8.13 -12.33
N GLY A 93 4.43 7.69 -11.08
CA GLY A 93 3.38 6.91 -10.41
C GLY A 93 3.26 5.45 -10.87
N ASN A 94 4.05 5.01 -11.85
CA ASN A 94 4.03 3.66 -12.39
C ASN A 94 5.00 2.75 -11.64
N LYS A 95 4.45 1.91 -10.75
CA LYS A 95 5.19 0.95 -9.92
C LYS A 95 5.93 -0.15 -10.71
N ALA A 96 5.65 -0.30 -12.00
CA ALA A 96 6.31 -1.24 -12.89
C ALA A 96 7.53 -0.63 -13.60
N ASN A 97 7.80 0.67 -13.44
CA ASN A 97 8.94 1.37 -14.04
C ASN A 97 10.05 1.63 -13.01
N PRO A 98 10.99 0.67 -12.81
CA PRO A 98 12.05 0.79 -11.80
C PRO A 98 13.25 1.63 -12.26
N HIS A 99 13.17 2.34 -13.38
CA HIS A 99 14.31 3.04 -13.95
C HIS A 99 14.80 4.15 -13.00
N LEU A 100 16.12 4.26 -12.83
CA LEU A 100 16.79 5.20 -11.92
C LEU A 100 16.24 6.64 -11.98
N ILE A 101 16.12 7.20 -13.19
CA ILE A 101 15.61 8.56 -13.43
C ILE A 101 14.17 8.77 -12.98
N ASN A 102 13.41 7.68 -12.77
CA ASN A 102 12.04 7.68 -12.30
C ASN A 102 11.94 7.52 -10.77
N LEU A 103 13.06 7.42 -10.06
CA LEU A 103 13.09 7.12 -8.63
C LEU A 103 13.65 8.27 -7.81
N GLU A 104 13.08 8.48 -6.64
CA GLU A 104 13.58 9.44 -5.65
C GLU A 104 13.34 8.94 -4.23
N TRP A 105 14.23 9.31 -3.31
CA TRP A 105 14.07 9.04 -1.89
C TRP A 105 13.10 10.06 -1.26
N VAL A 106 12.06 9.56 -0.60
CA VAL A 106 10.98 10.37 -0.01
C VAL A 106 10.66 9.95 1.42
N THR A 107 10.10 10.89 2.18
CA THR A 107 9.40 10.60 3.41
C THR A 107 7.99 10.09 3.11
N PRO A 108 7.34 9.37 4.05
CA PRO A 108 5.96 8.93 3.86
C PRO A 108 4.98 10.09 3.64
N GLN A 109 5.28 11.29 4.17
CA GLN A 109 4.44 12.48 3.98
C GLN A 109 4.56 13.02 2.55
N GLU A 110 5.79 13.15 2.04
CA GLU A 110 6.06 13.55 0.65
C GLU A 110 5.41 12.58 -0.33
N ASN A 111 5.55 11.26 -0.11
CA ASN A 111 4.94 10.24 -0.97
C ASN A 111 3.41 10.34 -1.02
N ARG A 112 2.77 10.54 0.14
CA ARG A 112 1.31 10.75 0.21
C ARG A 112 0.86 12.03 -0.48
N LYS A 113 1.65 13.11 -0.36
CA LYS A 113 1.39 14.38 -1.03
C LYS A 113 1.48 14.23 -2.54
N HIS A 114 2.56 13.62 -3.03
CA HIS A 114 2.73 13.29 -4.44
C HIS A 114 1.55 12.48 -4.98
N ALA A 115 1.13 11.41 -4.29
CA ALA A 115 -0.01 10.59 -4.71
C ALA A 115 -1.36 11.32 -4.74
N TRP A 116 -1.51 12.39 -3.95
CA TRP A 116 -2.69 13.26 -3.99
C TRP A 116 -2.62 14.22 -5.18
N GLU A 117 -1.48 14.88 -5.37
CA GLU A 117 -1.23 15.84 -6.45
C GLU A 117 -1.31 15.18 -7.83
N THR A 118 -0.85 13.94 -7.97
CA THR A 118 -0.92 13.16 -9.22
C THR A 118 -2.26 12.44 -9.40
N GLY A 119 -3.20 12.57 -8.45
CA GLY A 119 -4.51 11.92 -8.54
C GLY A 119 -4.49 10.40 -8.37
N LEU A 120 -3.34 9.77 -8.05
CA LEU A 120 -3.23 8.33 -7.77
C LEU A 120 -4.08 7.88 -6.58
N ARG A 121 -4.40 8.82 -5.67
CA ARG A 121 -5.32 8.62 -4.55
C ARG A 121 -6.74 9.11 -4.79
N ASN A 122 -7.05 9.66 -5.97
CA ASN A 122 -8.35 10.23 -6.25
C ASN A 122 -9.40 9.12 -6.44
N ARG A 123 -10.21 8.93 -5.41
CA ARG A 123 -11.36 8.01 -5.41
C ARG A 123 -12.65 8.67 -5.90
N SER A 124 -12.58 9.85 -6.54
CA SER A 124 -13.76 10.54 -7.07
C SER A 124 -14.56 9.70 -8.08
N HIS A 125 -13.90 8.79 -8.80
CA HIS A 125 -14.52 7.87 -9.73
C HIS A 125 -15.27 6.71 -9.04
N LEU A 126 -15.00 6.44 -7.76
CA LEU A 126 -15.74 5.46 -6.98
C LEU A 126 -16.99 6.13 -6.41
N PRO A 127 -18.15 5.44 -6.39
CA PRO A 127 -19.33 5.98 -5.77
C PRO A 127 -19.02 6.29 -4.30
N ALA A 128 -19.28 7.52 -3.87
CA ALA A 128 -19.25 7.86 -2.46
C ALA A 128 -20.32 7.02 -1.77
N TYR A 129 -19.94 5.89 -1.18
CA TYR A 129 -20.84 5.09 -0.38
C TYR A 129 -21.47 6.00 0.69
N LYS A 130 -22.80 6.04 0.78
CA LYS A 130 -23.53 6.87 1.74
C LYS A 130 -24.45 5.98 2.56
N GLY A 131 -24.75 6.42 3.78
CA GLY A 131 -25.68 5.72 4.66
C GLY A 131 -25.27 4.27 4.89
N GLU A 132 -26.19 3.35 4.59
CA GLU A 132 -26.05 1.92 4.88
C GLU A 132 -25.02 1.21 4.00
N MET A 133 -24.63 1.81 2.87
CA MET A 133 -23.57 1.27 2.01
C MET A 133 -22.16 1.47 2.60
N GLN A 134 -22.03 2.27 3.65
CA GLN A 134 -20.76 2.42 4.35
C GLN A 134 -20.48 1.17 5.19
N ALA A 135 -19.34 0.52 4.95
CA ALA A 135 -18.97 -0.74 5.61
C ALA A 135 -19.00 -0.69 7.15
N ASN A 136 -18.79 0.50 7.74
CA ASN A 136 -18.81 0.71 9.18
C ASN A 136 -20.12 1.31 9.70
N SER A 137 -21.18 1.37 8.87
CA SER A 137 -22.47 1.89 9.31
C SER A 137 -23.14 0.91 10.28
N LYS A 138 -23.52 1.41 11.45
CA LYS A 138 -24.34 0.67 12.43
C LYS A 138 -25.84 0.87 12.24
N LEU A 139 -26.23 1.81 11.38
CA LEU A 139 -27.62 2.13 11.08
C LEU A 139 -27.91 1.80 9.61
N ASN A 140 -29.17 1.53 9.31
CA ASN A 140 -29.68 1.40 7.95
C ASN A 140 -30.84 2.39 7.73
N ASN A 141 -31.35 2.48 6.50
CA ASN A 141 -32.43 3.40 6.16
C ASN A 141 -33.66 3.21 7.06
N GLN A 142 -34.01 1.96 7.39
CA GLN A 142 -35.14 1.63 8.26
C GLN A 142 -34.93 2.12 9.70
N SER A 143 -33.78 1.82 10.30
CA SER A 143 -33.43 2.26 11.65
C SER A 143 -33.39 3.79 11.75
N VAL A 144 -32.98 4.49 10.69
CA VAL A 144 -32.99 5.96 10.65
C VAL A 144 -34.41 6.52 10.66
N SER A 145 -35.30 5.97 9.84
CA SER A 145 -36.72 6.35 9.86
C SER A 145 -37.35 6.10 11.23
N GLU A 146 -37.06 4.95 11.83
CA GLU A 146 -37.54 4.59 13.17
C GLU A 146 -37.01 5.52 14.26
N ILE A 147 -35.71 5.86 14.25
CA ILE A 147 -35.11 6.83 15.18
C ILE A 147 -35.85 8.18 15.13
N ARG A 148 -36.17 8.65 13.92
CA ARG A 148 -36.85 9.94 13.74
C ARG A 148 -38.30 9.89 14.21
N LEU A 149 -39.02 8.80 13.91
CA LEU A 149 -40.37 8.57 14.40
C LEU A 149 -40.41 8.54 15.93
N LEU A 150 -39.60 7.68 16.55
CA LEU A 150 -39.54 7.55 18.02
C LEU A 150 -39.13 8.86 18.69
N ARG A 151 -38.26 9.65 18.06
CA ARG A 151 -37.90 10.97 18.56
C ARG A 151 -39.09 11.94 18.49
N GLY A 152 -39.88 11.92 17.42
CA GLY A 152 -41.13 12.67 17.28
C GLY A 152 -42.16 12.29 18.34
N LEU A 153 -42.22 11.01 18.73
CA LEU A 153 -43.04 10.48 19.82
C LEU A 153 -42.49 10.79 21.24
N GLY A 154 -41.39 11.54 21.34
CA GLY A 154 -40.84 12.00 22.61
C GLY A 154 -39.68 11.18 23.19
N ALA A 155 -39.26 10.08 22.56
CA ALA A 155 -38.18 9.22 23.07
C ALA A 155 -36.86 9.99 23.21
N SER A 156 -36.21 9.93 24.38
CA SER A 156 -34.98 10.69 24.63
C SER A 156 -33.82 10.27 23.72
N PHE A 157 -32.87 11.18 23.45
CA PHE A 157 -31.64 10.84 22.72
C PHE A 157 -30.84 9.71 23.40
N GLY A 158 -30.95 9.58 24.74
CA GLY A 158 -30.24 8.55 25.49
C GLY A 158 -30.86 7.17 25.34
N SER A 159 -32.18 7.05 25.34
CA SER A 159 -32.87 5.78 25.10
C SER A 159 -32.65 5.30 23.67
N LEU A 160 -32.72 6.20 22.69
CA LEU A 160 -32.43 5.89 21.28
C LEU A 160 -30.98 5.44 21.06
N ALA A 161 -30.01 6.11 21.69
CA ALA A 161 -28.60 5.74 21.60
C ALA A 161 -28.35 4.31 22.11
N LYS A 162 -28.97 3.93 23.23
CA LYS A 162 -28.89 2.58 23.78
C LYS A 162 -29.57 1.56 22.87
N MET A 163 -30.79 1.87 22.41
CA MET A 163 -31.61 1.01 21.56
C MET A 163 -30.90 0.64 20.24
N PHE A 164 -30.28 1.62 19.58
CA PHE A 164 -29.62 1.41 18.29
C PHE A 164 -28.09 1.20 18.40
N ASN A 165 -27.56 1.04 19.62
CA ASN A 165 -26.13 0.83 19.89
C ASN A 165 -25.19 1.84 19.19
N VAL A 166 -25.57 3.11 19.23
CA VAL A 166 -24.81 4.24 18.66
C VAL A 166 -24.66 5.36 19.67
N SER A 167 -23.72 6.27 19.43
CA SER A 167 -23.53 7.42 20.33
C SER A 167 -24.75 8.37 20.31
N LYS A 168 -25.00 9.07 21.42
CA LYS A 168 -26.01 10.16 21.46
C LYS A 168 -25.75 11.21 20.38
N ARG A 169 -24.48 11.47 20.03
CA ARG A 169 -24.09 12.37 18.94
C ARG A 169 -24.59 11.87 17.59
N THR A 170 -24.47 10.56 17.33
CA THR A 170 -25.00 9.93 16.12
C THR A 170 -26.50 10.14 16.02
N ILE A 171 -27.26 9.88 17.09
CA ILE A 171 -28.71 10.11 17.10
C ILE A 171 -29.05 11.59 16.81
N ARG A 172 -28.36 12.56 17.41
CA ARG A 172 -28.59 13.99 17.12
C ARG A 172 -28.37 14.32 15.64
N ARG A 173 -27.33 13.78 15.03
CA ARG A 173 -27.03 13.99 13.60
C ARG A 173 -28.06 13.35 12.68
N VAL A 174 -28.59 12.19 13.07
CA VAL A 174 -29.67 11.51 12.33
C VAL A 174 -30.96 12.31 12.39
N VAL A 175 -31.33 12.79 13.59
CA VAL A 175 -32.56 13.57 13.83
C VAL A 175 -32.50 14.95 13.16
N SER A 176 -31.36 15.64 13.24
CA SER A 176 -31.17 16.97 12.65
C SER A 176 -31.01 16.97 11.12
N GLY A 177 -30.80 15.80 10.51
CA GLY A 177 -30.51 15.70 9.08
C GLY A 177 -29.07 16.03 8.69
N GLU A 178 -28.18 16.38 9.64
CA GLU A 178 -26.72 16.53 9.39
C GLU A 178 -26.13 15.23 8.82
N SER A 179 -26.69 14.08 9.23
CA SER A 179 -26.41 12.78 8.64
C SER A 179 -27.69 12.12 8.14
N TRP A 180 -27.58 11.25 7.14
CA TRP A 180 -28.73 10.54 6.55
C TRP A 180 -29.81 11.49 5.99
N SER A 181 -29.38 12.60 5.38
CA SER A 181 -30.28 13.58 4.74
C SER A 181 -31.09 13.03 3.57
N HIS A 182 -30.65 11.91 2.98
CA HIS A 182 -31.34 11.23 1.87
C HIS A 182 -32.48 10.32 2.33
N VAL A 183 -32.54 9.97 3.63
CA VAL A 183 -33.69 9.28 4.19
C VAL A 183 -34.71 10.35 4.52
N SER A 184 -35.95 10.21 4.10
CA SER A 184 -37.02 11.17 4.44
C SER A 184 -37.57 10.92 5.85
N LEU A 185 -38.32 11.87 6.40
CA LEU A 185 -39.15 11.59 7.56
C LEU A 185 -40.30 10.65 7.14
N PRO A 186 -40.69 9.66 7.96
CA PRO A 186 -41.93 8.94 7.73
C PRO A 186 -43.10 9.94 7.80
N ALA A 187 -44.04 9.80 6.85
CA ALA A 187 -45.27 10.61 6.76
C ALA A 187 -46.17 10.43 7.98
#